data_AF-A0AA35Y4A8-F1
#
_entry.id   AF-A0AA35Y4A8-F1
#
_cell.length_a   1.000
_cell.length_b   1.000
_cell.length_c   1.000
_cell.angle_alpha   90.00
_cell.angle_beta   90.00
_cell.angle_gamma   90.00
#
_symmetry.space_group_name_H-M   'P 1'
#
loop_
_entity.id
_entity.type
_entity.pdbx_description
1 polymer ?
#
loop_
_entity_poly.entity_id
_entity_poly.type
_entity_poly.pdbx_seq_one_letter_code
_entity_poly.pdbx_strand_id
1 'polypeptide(L)'
;MNTPKDQYTSPIPLSIVPIDSVDVAVRARELRPRNKPPILRSPFIVRAVDITKRITRSQKDISDWVFSTQAAERFHMESFFPKCELFGHVLDFWSHLLNFDEDLHSNLSPRRLFANTTLTLFLPIVREFRIFLVVLDFHQPAFWIIDNIKRDEDTHDTYGLLPDIIMSDYLRSVHHLNAEAFSHAPKQIPQLSWSIVNNNSDCGIFTMHHMETFMGGNIRDFKTGFKSESLA
;
A
#
# COMPACT_ATOMS: atom_id res chain seq x y z
N MET A 1 1.14 -10.69 55.57
CA MET A 1 0.33 -10.68 54.34
C MET A 1 1.24 -11.11 53.21
N ASN A 2 0.99 -12.28 52.62
CA ASN A 2 1.80 -12.81 51.53
C ASN A 2 1.07 -12.57 50.21
N THR A 3 1.71 -11.89 49.27
CA THR A 3 1.22 -11.66 47.91
C THR A 3 1.12 -12.99 47.15
N PRO A 4 0.06 -13.27 46.38
CA PRO A 4 -0.01 -14.48 45.57
C PRO A 4 1.10 -14.46 44.50
N LYS A 5 1.71 -15.63 44.25
CA LYS A 5 2.65 -15.79 43.13
C LYS A 5 1.86 -15.76 41.83
N ASP A 6 2.16 -14.79 40.96
CA ASP A 6 1.65 -14.75 39.59
C ASP A 6 2.10 -16.01 38.84
N GLN A 7 1.19 -16.97 38.69
CA GLN A 7 1.35 -18.09 37.77
C GLN A 7 0.87 -17.67 36.40
N TYR A 8 1.67 -16.90 35.68
CA TYR A 8 1.47 -16.78 34.23
C TYR A 8 2.05 -18.02 33.56
N THR A 9 1.17 -18.88 33.06
CA THR A 9 1.56 -19.96 32.14
C THR A 9 2.08 -19.34 30.85
N SER A 10 3.15 -19.92 30.30
CA SER A 10 3.71 -19.53 29.01
C SER A 10 2.61 -19.52 27.94
N PRO A 11 2.49 -18.48 27.11
CA PRO A 11 1.46 -18.42 26.09
C PRO A 11 1.63 -19.57 25.10
N ILE A 12 0.53 -20.28 24.83
CA ILE A 12 0.50 -21.40 23.89
C ILE A 12 0.54 -20.81 22.47
N PRO A 13 1.44 -21.28 21.58
CA PRO A 13 1.45 -20.84 20.18
C PRO A 13 0.10 -21.12 19.52
N LEU A 14 -0.39 -20.17 18.71
CA LEU A 14 -1.69 -20.29 18.01
C LEU A 14 -1.81 -21.57 17.16
N SER A 15 -0.69 -22.12 16.71
CA SER A 15 -0.63 -23.37 15.95
C SER A 15 -1.05 -24.62 16.72
N ILE A 16 -1.16 -24.53 18.05
CA ILE A 16 -1.42 -25.67 18.96
C ILE A 16 -2.69 -25.44 19.80
N VAL A 17 -3.36 -24.29 19.66
CA VAL A 17 -4.64 -24.03 20.33
C VAL A 17 -5.72 -24.85 19.62
N PRO A 18 -6.34 -25.85 20.28
CA PRO A 18 -7.45 -26.58 19.70
C PRO A 18 -8.59 -25.58 19.45
N ILE A 19 -9.10 -25.54 18.23
CA ILE A 19 -10.31 -24.77 17.94
C ILE A 19 -11.45 -25.55 18.58
N ASP A 20 -11.84 -25.18 19.79
CA ASP A 20 -13.03 -25.72 20.43
C ASP A 20 -14.22 -25.42 19.52
N SER A 21 -14.84 -26.49 19.04
CA SER A 21 -15.89 -26.49 18.01
C SER A 21 -17.19 -25.80 18.44
N VAL A 22 -17.20 -25.10 19.57
CA VAL A 22 -18.37 -24.46 20.18
C VAL A 22 -18.43 -22.97 19.84
N ASP A 23 -17.30 -22.34 19.49
CA ASP A 23 -17.24 -20.97 18.97
C ASP A 23 -17.12 -20.92 17.45
N VAL A 24 -17.88 -21.79 16.76
CA VAL A 24 -18.22 -21.60 15.34
C VAL A 24 -19.28 -20.50 15.22
N ALA A 25 -19.03 -19.35 15.87
CA ALA A 25 -19.37 -18.08 15.25
C ALA A 25 -18.44 -17.99 14.05
N VAL A 26 -18.90 -18.57 12.94
CA VAL A 26 -18.44 -18.31 11.59
C VAL A 26 -18.27 -16.79 11.52
N ARG A 27 -17.04 -16.29 11.74
CA ARG A 27 -16.59 -15.10 11.05
C ARG A 27 -16.76 -15.52 9.61
N ALA A 28 -17.94 -15.25 9.06
CA ALA A 28 -18.18 -15.32 7.64
C ALA A 28 -17.11 -14.39 7.13
N ARG A 29 -15.99 -14.99 6.69
CA ARG A 29 -14.98 -14.30 5.92
C ARG A 29 -15.81 -13.63 4.87
N GLU A 30 -15.99 -12.30 4.97
CA GLU A 30 -16.85 -11.57 4.06
C GLU A 30 -16.49 -12.12 2.69
N LEU A 31 -17.49 -12.73 2.03
CA LEU A 31 -17.24 -13.46 0.80
C LEU A 31 -16.46 -12.49 -0.05
N ARG A 32 -15.17 -12.79 -0.32
CA ARG A 32 -14.35 -11.94 -1.17
C ARG A 32 -15.21 -11.61 -2.38
N PRO A 33 -15.47 -10.33 -2.68
CA PRO A 33 -16.36 -9.96 -3.75
C PRO A 33 -16.03 -10.83 -4.96
N ARG A 34 -16.98 -11.68 -5.37
CA ARG A 34 -16.72 -12.56 -6.51
C ARG A 34 -16.43 -11.65 -7.68
N ASN A 35 -15.28 -11.87 -8.33
CA ASN A 35 -14.97 -11.14 -9.56
C ASN A 35 -16.20 -11.17 -10.47
N LYS A 36 -16.59 -10.02 -11.03
CA LYS A 36 -17.76 -9.91 -11.90
C LYS A 36 -17.66 -10.96 -13.02
N PRO A 37 -18.79 -11.57 -13.44
CA PRO A 37 -18.78 -12.53 -14.54
C PRO A 37 -18.20 -11.87 -15.81
N PRO A 38 -17.57 -12.63 -16.74
CA PRO A 38 -16.90 -12.07 -17.91
C PRO A 38 -17.74 -11.10 -18.74
N ILE A 39 -19.07 -11.32 -18.79
CA ILE A 39 -20.03 -10.46 -19.50
C ILE A 39 -20.19 -9.06 -18.87
N LEU A 40 -19.90 -8.92 -17.57
CA LEU A 40 -19.94 -7.65 -16.83
C LEU A 40 -18.56 -7.00 -16.71
N ARG A 41 -17.56 -7.51 -17.44
CA ARG A 41 -16.21 -6.95 -17.48
C ARG A 41 -16.00 -6.18 -18.77
N SER A 42 -15.06 -5.25 -18.74
CA SER A 42 -14.63 -4.53 -19.93
C SER A 42 -14.09 -5.53 -20.96
N PRO A 43 -14.60 -5.50 -22.20
CA PRO A 43 -14.04 -6.29 -23.31
C PRO A 43 -12.69 -5.74 -23.77
N PHE A 44 -12.28 -4.56 -23.30
CA PHE A 44 -11.05 -3.89 -23.71
C PHE A 44 -9.89 -4.25 -22.78
N ILE A 45 -8.88 -4.92 -23.34
CA ILE A 45 -7.57 -5.09 -22.70
C ILE A 45 -6.86 -3.73 -22.60
N VAL A 46 -7.02 -2.88 -23.61
CA VAL A 46 -6.43 -1.54 -23.66
C VAL A 46 -7.36 -0.57 -22.94
N ARG A 47 -6.91 -0.11 -21.77
CA ARG A 47 -7.64 0.82 -20.88
C ARG A 47 -7.17 2.26 -21.00
N ALA A 48 -6.22 2.53 -21.89
CA ALA A 48 -5.64 3.85 -22.10
C ALA A 48 -6.43 4.62 -23.17
N VAL A 49 -6.63 5.91 -22.93
CA VAL A 49 -7.14 6.84 -23.95
C VAL A 49 -6.04 7.08 -24.97
N ASP A 50 -6.34 6.85 -26.24
CA ASP A 50 -5.41 7.11 -27.35
C ASP A 50 -5.43 8.60 -27.71
N ILE A 51 -4.47 9.34 -27.16
CA ILE A 51 -4.34 10.80 -27.34
C ILE A 51 -3.89 11.20 -28.75
N THR A 52 -3.49 10.25 -29.60
CA THR A 52 -3.11 10.52 -30.99
C THR A 52 -4.33 10.65 -31.91
N LYS A 53 -5.48 10.13 -31.46
CA LYS A 53 -6.74 10.23 -32.19
C LYS A 53 -7.33 11.62 -32.04
N ARG A 54 -7.96 12.09 -33.11
CA ARG A 54 -8.77 13.30 -33.06
C ARG A 54 -9.96 13.09 -32.14
N ILE A 55 -10.22 14.10 -31.31
CA ILE A 55 -11.42 14.19 -30.49
C ILE A 55 -12.65 14.15 -31.42
N THR A 56 -13.61 13.28 -31.11
CA THR A 56 -14.87 13.21 -31.85
C THR A 56 -15.74 14.42 -31.53
N ARG A 57 -16.71 14.72 -32.41
CA ARG A 57 -17.66 15.81 -32.13
C ARG A 57 -18.39 15.63 -30.80
N SER A 58 -18.84 14.41 -30.50
CA SER A 58 -19.51 14.10 -29.23
C SER A 58 -18.61 14.32 -28.01
N GLN A 59 -17.34 13.92 -28.07
CA GLN A 59 -16.37 14.16 -27.00
C GLN A 59 -16.13 15.66 -26.80
N LYS A 60 -16.06 16.42 -27.90
CA LYS A 60 -15.92 17.87 -27.84
C LYS A 60 -17.15 18.54 -27.23
N ASP A 61 -18.35 18.16 -27.65
CA ASP A 61 -19.59 18.73 -27.14
C ASP A 61 -19.74 18.47 -25.62
N ILE A 62 -19.33 17.30 -25.14
CA ILE A 62 -19.29 16.98 -23.70
C ILE A 62 -18.26 17.83 -22.97
N SER A 63 -17.04 17.95 -23.52
CA SER A 63 -15.99 18.80 -22.97
C SER A 63 -16.47 20.25 -22.82
N ASP A 64 -17.00 20.82 -23.90
CA ASP A 64 -17.49 22.20 -23.93
C ASP A 64 -18.63 22.40 -22.92
N TRP A 65 -19.53 21.42 -22.76
CA TRP A 65 -20.58 21.46 -21.75
C TRP A 65 -20.01 21.46 -20.32
N VAL A 66 -19.08 20.57 -19.99
CA VAL A 66 -18.45 20.50 -18.65
C VAL A 66 -17.81 21.84 -18.28
N PHE A 67 -17.03 22.42 -19.19
CA PHE A 67 -16.36 23.70 -18.96
C PHE A 67 -17.26 24.93 -19.07
N SER A 68 -18.51 24.78 -19.53
CA SER A 68 -19.51 25.87 -19.55
C SER A 68 -20.26 26.05 -18.23
N THR A 69 -20.25 25.05 -17.34
CA THR A 69 -20.95 25.10 -16.05
C THR A 69 -20.36 26.18 -15.13
N GLN A 70 -21.12 26.70 -14.17
CA GLN A 70 -20.62 27.63 -13.13
C GLN A 70 -20.48 26.95 -11.77
N ALA A 71 -20.15 25.65 -11.78
CA ALA A 71 -20.11 24.84 -10.58
C ALA A 71 -18.74 24.95 -9.88
N ALA A 72 -18.67 24.73 -8.56
CA ALA A 72 -17.40 24.73 -7.82
C ALA A 72 -16.43 23.68 -8.38
N GLU A 73 -16.98 22.60 -8.92
CA GLU A 73 -16.28 21.51 -9.60
C GLU A 73 -15.58 21.99 -10.88
N ARG A 74 -16.07 23.05 -11.55
CA ARG A 74 -15.40 23.63 -12.72
C ARG A 74 -14.04 24.19 -12.33
N PHE A 75 -13.94 24.94 -11.24
CA PHE A 75 -12.67 25.54 -10.80
C PHE A 75 -11.58 24.46 -10.72
N HIS A 76 -11.93 23.27 -10.23
CA HIS A 76 -11.01 22.15 -10.16
C HIS A 76 -10.63 21.59 -11.53
N MET A 77 -11.60 21.43 -12.43
CA MET A 77 -11.38 20.95 -13.81
C MET A 77 -10.59 21.97 -14.66
N GLU A 78 -10.64 23.26 -14.36
CA GLU A 78 -9.83 24.28 -15.05
C GLU A 78 -8.32 24.06 -14.90
N SER A 79 -7.89 23.25 -13.92
CA SER A 79 -6.50 22.80 -13.82
C SER A 79 -6.04 21.92 -15.01
N PHE A 80 -6.96 21.41 -15.83
CA PHE A 80 -6.65 20.75 -17.10
C PHE A 80 -6.26 21.71 -18.23
N PHE A 81 -6.38 23.03 -18.05
CA PHE A 81 -6.00 23.97 -19.09
C PHE A 81 -4.49 23.92 -19.39
N PRO A 82 -4.08 24.17 -20.64
CA PRO A 82 -2.67 24.20 -20.99
C PRO A 82 -1.89 25.17 -20.10
N LYS A 83 -0.74 24.71 -19.59
CA LYS A 83 0.17 25.45 -18.69
C LYS A 83 -0.31 25.65 -17.25
N CYS A 84 -1.44 25.06 -16.86
CA CYS A 84 -1.83 24.97 -15.46
C CYS A 84 -1.19 23.75 -14.78
N GLU A 85 -0.92 23.86 -13.48
CA GLU A 85 -0.62 22.71 -12.65
C GLU A 85 -1.92 22.00 -12.27
N LEU A 86 -1.93 20.67 -12.41
CA LEU A 86 -3.08 19.85 -12.07
C LEU A 86 -3.28 19.86 -10.56
N PHE A 87 -4.51 20.08 -10.10
CA PHE A 87 -4.76 20.03 -8.67
C PHE A 87 -4.72 18.60 -8.13
N GLY A 88 -4.17 18.42 -6.92
CA GLY A 88 -4.04 17.11 -6.28
C GLY A 88 -5.38 16.36 -6.12
N HIS A 89 -6.45 17.05 -5.74
CA HIS A 89 -7.78 16.42 -5.60
C HIS A 89 -8.36 15.94 -6.96
N VAL A 90 -7.95 16.53 -8.09
CA VAL A 90 -8.32 16.02 -9.42
C VAL A 90 -7.61 14.69 -9.69
N LEU A 91 -6.35 14.55 -9.30
CA LEU A 91 -5.61 13.28 -9.39
C LEU A 91 -6.17 12.23 -8.42
N ASP A 92 -6.59 12.62 -7.23
CA ASP A 92 -7.21 11.72 -6.26
C ASP A 92 -8.56 11.21 -6.76
N PHE A 93 -9.36 12.09 -7.38
CA PHE A 93 -10.59 11.74 -8.07
C PHE A 93 -10.30 10.76 -9.21
N TRP A 94 -9.28 11.03 -10.02
CA TRP A 94 -8.90 10.16 -11.13
C TRP A 94 -8.41 8.79 -10.65
N SER A 95 -7.65 8.74 -9.56
CA SER A 95 -7.21 7.49 -8.93
C SER A 95 -8.39 6.67 -8.43
N HIS A 96 -9.39 7.31 -7.81
CA HIS A 96 -10.65 6.65 -7.45
C HIS A 96 -11.40 6.11 -8.67
N LEU A 97 -11.53 6.90 -9.73
CA LEU A 97 -12.19 6.48 -10.96
C LEU A 97 -11.50 5.26 -11.59
N LEU A 98 -10.17 5.28 -11.67
CA LEU A 98 -9.39 4.16 -12.21
C LEU A 98 -9.46 2.90 -11.33
N ASN A 99 -9.51 3.06 -10.00
CA ASN A 99 -9.73 1.93 -9.09
C ASN A 99 -11.15 1.37 -9.21
N PHE A 100 -12.17 2.21 -9.42
CA PHE A 100 -13.53 1.76 -9.71
C PHE A 100 -13.59 0.95 -11.01
N ASP A 101 -12.90 1.42 -12.05
CA ASP A 101 -12.79 0.70 -13.33
C ASP A 101 -11.95 -0.59 -13.22
N GLU A 102 -11.09 -0.71 -12.20
CA GLU A 102 -10.33 -1.94 -11.95
C GLU A 102 -11.27 -3.12 -11.63
N ASP A 103 -12.46 -2.90 -11.07
CA ASP A 103 -13.45 -3.98 -10.89
C ASP A 103 -13.96 -4.56 -12.22
N LEU A 104 -13.79 -3.81 -13.31
CA LEU A 104 -14.20 -4.19 -14.65
C LEU A 104 -13.03 -4.73 -15.48
N HIS A 105 -11.83 -4.90 -14.92
CA HIS A 105 -10.65 -5.34 -15.68
C HIS A 105 -10.84 -6.73 -16.33
N SER A 106 -10.22 -6.89 -17.50
CA SER A 106 -10.04 -8.20 -18.15
C SER A 106 -9.11 -9.09 -17.32
N ASN A 107 -9.40 -10.39 -17.24
CA ASN A 107 -8.51 -11.38 -16.60
C ASN A 107 -7.12 -11.48 -17.26
N LEU A 108 -7.01 -11.03 -18.52
CA LEU A 108 -5.75 -11.03 -19.26
C LEU A 108 -4.88 -9.80 -18.95
N SER A 109 -5.46 -8.81 -18.28
CA SER A 109 -4.72 -7.62 -17.83
C SER A 109 -4.25 -7.82 -16.39
N PRO A 110 -3.03 -7.36 -16.03
CA PRO A 110 -2.63 -7.29 -14.65
C PRO A 110 -3.58 -6.37 -13.86
N ARG A 111 -3.77 -6.72 -12.58
CA ARG A 111 -4.45 -5.85 -11.63
C ARG A 111 -3.58 -4.64 -11.33
N ARG A 112 -4.18 -3.46 -11.32
CA ARG A 112 -3.51 -2.20 -10.96
C ARG A 112 -4.16 -1.61 -9.71
N LEU A 113 -3.39 -0.88 -8.93
CA LEU A 113 -3.87 -0.07 -7.82
C LEU A 113 -3.37 1.36 -8.05
N PHE A 114 -4.29 2.31 -8.08
CA PHE A 114 -3.99 3.73 -8.25
C PHE A 114 -4.06 4.40 -6.88
N ALA A 115 -2.90 4.73 -6.32
CA ALA A 115 -2.84 5.40 -5.02
C ALA A 115 -3.21 6.88 -5.17
N ASN A 116 -4.09 7.36 -4.29
CA ASN A 116 -4.32 8.79 -4.16
C ASN A 116 -3.11 9.45 -3.47
N THR A 117 -3.00 10.77 -3.59
CA THR A 117 -1.89 11.58 -3.07
C THR A 117 -1.80 11.64 -1.55
N THR A 118 -2.80 11.12 -0.83
CA THR A 118 -2.86 11.05 0.64
C THR A 118 -2.70 9.63 1.19
N LEU A 119 -2.51 8.64 0.32
CA LEU A 119 -2.56 7.23 0.70
C LEU A 119 -1.22 6.75 1.26
N THR A 120 -1.25 5.86 2.24
CA THR A 120 -0.09 5.10 2.66
C THR A 120 -0.15 3.70 2.01
N LEU A 121 0.85 3.35 1.19
CA LEU A 121 0.94 2.04 0.56
C LEU A 121 1.76 1.08 1.42
N PHE A 122 1.19 -0.09 1.70
CA PHE A 122 1.85 -1.20 2.38
C PHE A 122 2.15 -2.31 1.37
N LEU A 123 3.42 -2.53 1.07
CA LEU A 123 3.90 -3.43 0.04
C LEU A 123 4.69 -4.58 0.68
N PRO A 124 4.10 -5.78 0.85
CA PRO A 124 4.86 -6.96 1.24
C PRO A 124 5.80 -7.35 0.08
N ILE A 125 7.11 -7.31 0.32
CA ILE A 125 8.14 -7.65 -0.66
C ILE A 125 8.64 -9.06 -0.39
N VAL A 126 8.58 -9.90 -1.42
CA VAL A 126 9.20 -11.23 -1.41
C VAL A 126 10.51 -11.18 -2.18
N ARG A 127 11.64 -11.44 -1.51
CA ARG A 127 12.97 -11.48 -2.12
C ARG A 127 13.83 -12.53 -1.45
N GLU A 128 14.52 -13.36 -2.22
CA GLU A 128 15.47 -14.37 -1.68
C GLU A 128 14.85 -15.22 -0.54
N PHE A 129 13.60 -15.67 -0.73
CA PHE A 129 12.82 -16.44 0.26
C PHE A 129 12.46 -15.69 1.56
N ARG A 130 12.63 -14.38 1.59
CA ARG A 130 12.29 -13.49 2.70
C ARG A 130 11.08 -12.64 2.36
N ILE A 131 10.28 -12.35 3.37
CA ILE A 131 9.15 -11.42 3.29
C ILE A 131 9.39 -10.28 4.28
N PHE A 132 9.36 -9.06 3.80
CA PHE A 132 9.42 -7.85 4.63
C PHE A 132 8.45 -6.81 4.10
N LEU A 133 8.15 -5.78 4.88
CA LEU A 133 7.20 -4.75 4.51
C LEU A 133 7.91 -3.49 4.04
N VAL A 134 7.53 -2.98 2.86
CA VAL A 134 7.83 -1.61 2.43
C VAL A 134 6.60 -0.74 2.63
N VAL A 135 6.76 0.42 3.26
CA VAL A 135 5.68 1.41 3.43
C VAL A 135 6.04 2.72 2.75
N LEU A 136 5.16 3.20 1.86
CA LEU A 136 5.25 4.51 1.22
C LEU A 136 4.17 5.41 1.79
N ASP A 137 4.55 6.48 2.47
CA ASP A 137 3.60 7.50 2.94
C ASP A 137 3.61 8.68 1.97
N PHE A 138 2.51 8.89 1.25
CA PHE A 138 2.39 9.99 0.29
C PHE A 138 1.92 11.30 0.92
N HIS A 139 1.27 11.23 2.09
CA HIS A 139 0.84 12.41 2.84
C HIS A 139 2.05 13.09 3.51
N GLN A 140 2.96 12.29 4.08
CA GLN A 140 4.27 12.74 4.55
C GLN A 140 5.34 11.91 3.82
N PRO A 141 5.91 12.41 2.70
CA PRO A 141 6.87 11.68 1.88
C PRO A 141 7.94 10.98 2.71
N ALA A 142 7.75 9.68 2.92
CA ALA A 142 8.62 8.82 3.71
C ALA A 142 8.59 7.40 3.17
N PHE A 143 9.75 6.74 3.25
CA PHE A 143 9.92 5.36 2.84
C PHE A 143 10.38 4.54 4.02
N TRP A 144 9.67 3.45 4.31
CA TRP A 144 9.98 2.56 5.41
C TRP A 144 10.27 1.15 4.91
N ILE A 145 11.33 0.53 5.41
CA ILE A 145 11.52 -0.91 5.33
C ILE A 145 11.39 -1.48 6.73
N ILE A 146 10.29 -2.18 6.96
CA ILE A 146 10.01 -2.87 8.22
C ILE A 146 10.34 -4.35 7.99
N ASP A 147 11.54 -4.74 8.43
CA ASP A 147 12.02 -6.11 8.41
C ASP A 147 12.01 -6.67 9.84
N ASN A 148 11.68 -7.95 9.97
CA ASN A 148 11.69 -8.62 11.25
C ASN A 148 13.07 -9.16 11.63
N ILE A 149 14.07 -9.14 10.74
CA ILE A 149 15.45 -9.50 11.09
C ILE A 149 16.18 -8.35 11.78
N LYS A 150 16.99 -8.67 12.78
CA LYS A 150 17.98 -7.75 13.36
C LYS A 150 19.19 -7.69 12.44
N ARG A 151 19.48 -6.53 11.84
CA ARG A 151 20.62 -6.36 10.93
C ARG A 151 21.61 -5.34 11.45
N ASP A 152 22.88 -5.52 11.08
CA ASP A 152 23.93 -4.53 11.29
C ASP A 152 23.69 -3.27 10.44
N GLU A 153 24.43 -2.20 10.72
CA GLU A 153 24.19 -0.86 10.19
C GLU A 153 24.26 -0.76 8.66
N ASP A 154 24.94 -1.68 7.97
CA ASP A 154 24.99 -1.68 6.50
C ASP A 154 23.75 -2.32 5.87
N THR A 155 22.75 -1.48 5.67
CA THR A 155 21.47 -1.84 5.05
C THR A 155 21.51 -1.83 3.52
N HIS A 156 22.58 -1.28 2.91
CA HIS A 156 22.69 -1.15 1.45
C HIS A 156 22.85 -2.51 0.78
N ASP A 157 23.70 -3.38 1.34
CA ASP A 157 23.91 -4.73 0.84
C ASP A 157 22.63 -5.59 0.86
N THR A 158 21.75 -5.36 1.83
CA THR A 158 20.54 -6.16 2.02
C THR A 158 19.42 -5.77 1.07
N TYR A 159 19.05 -4.48 1.04
CA TYR A 159 17.89 -4.02 0.28
C TYR A 159 18.28 -3.55 -1.11
N GLY A 160 19.58 -3.39 -1.38
CA GLY A 160 20.13 -2.93 -2.64
C GLY A 160 19.58 -1.57 -3.03
N LEU A 161 19.33 -1.42 -4.34
CA LEU A 161 18.73 -0.21 -4.91
C LEU A 161 17.21 -0.16 -4.78
N LEU A 162 16.56 -1.07 -4.03
CA LEU A 162 15.09 -1.13 -3.93
C LEU A 162 14.46 0.23 -3.54
N PRO A 163 14.97 0.97 -2.53
CA PRO A 163 14.44 2.30 -2.22
C PRO A 163 14.56 3.25 -3.40
N ASP A 164 15.71 3.29 -4.07
CA ASP A 164 15.98 4.22 -5.18
C ASP A 164 15.15 3.88 -6.43
N ILE A 165 15.01 2.59 -6.75
CA ILE A 165 14.21 2.10 -7.87
C ILE A 165 12.73 2.45 -7.66
N ILE A 166 12.17 2.20 -6.47
CA ILE A 166 10.75 2.46 -6.20
C ILE A 166 10.48 3.95 -6.06
N MET A 167 11.32 4.67 -5.31
CA MET A 167 11.06 6.06 -4.93
C MET A 167 11.47 7.07 -5.99
N SER A 168 12.64 6.88 -6.59
CA SER A 168 13.22 7.86 -7.51
C SER A 168 12.99 7.46 -8.96
N ASP A 169 13.25 6.22 -9.33
CA ASP A 169 13.19 5.83 -10.74
C ASP A 169 11.75 5.58 -11.20
N TYR A 170 10.98 4.80 -10.44
CA TYR A 170 9.59 4.51 -10.81
C TYR A 170 8.72 5.76 -10.75
N LEU A 171 8.72 6.51 -9.63
CA LEU A 171 7.89 7.71 -9.50
C LEU A 171 8.25 8.78 -10.55
N ARG A 172 9.54 8.94 -10.89
CA ARG A 172 9.96 9.86 -11.95
C ARG A 172 9.54 9.36 -13.33
N SER A 173 9.65 8.05 -13.59
CA SER A 173 9.25 7.45 -14.88
C SER A 173 7.76 7.61 -15.18
N VAL A 174 6.92 7.65 -14.13
CA VAL A 174 5.47 7.87 -14.26
C VAL A 174 5.07 9.33 -14.06
N HIS A 175 6.03 10.25 -13.97
CA HIS A 175 5.82 11.68 -13.73
C HIS A 175 4.93 11.98 -12.50
N HIS A 176 5.11 11.21 -11.42
CA HIS A 176 4.34 11.40 -10.19
C HIS A 176 4.69 12.76 -9.55
N LEU A 177 3.68 13.52 -9.10
CA LEU A 177 3.88 14.84 -8.48
C LEU A 177 4.86 14.80 -7.30
N ASN A 178 4.76 13.76 -6.46
CA ASN A 178 5.63 13.59 -5.30
C ASN A 178 7.01 13.00 -5.63
N ALA A 179 7.38 12.77 -6.90
CA ALA A 179 8.66 12.14 -7.24
C ALA A 179 9.87 12.91 -6.67
N GLU A 180 9.87 14.24 -6.80
CA GLU A 180 10.92 15.10 -6.22
C GLU A 180 10.88 15.16 -4.69
N ALA A 181 9.68 15.09 -4.10
CA ALA A 181 9.56 15.03 -2.64
C ALA A 181 10.14 13.72 -2.09
N PHE A 182 9.90 12.61 -2.79
CA PHE A 182 10.41 11.29 -2.44
C PHE A 182 11.90 11.08 -2.74
N SER A 183 12.49 11.78 -3.72
CA SER A 183 13.95 11.71 -3.94
C SER A 183 14.75 12.30 -2.78
N HIS A 184 14.15 13.22 -2.02
CA HIS A 184 14.74 13.85 -0.84
C HIS A 184 14.17 13.30 0.48
N ALA A 185 13.19 12.40 0.41
CA ALA A 185 12.53 11.83 1.57
C ALA A 185 13.47 10.94 2.40
N PRO A 186 13.30 10.89 3.73
CA PRO A 186 14.05 9.98 4.57
C PRO A 186 13.71 8.53 4.24
N LYS A 187 14.76 7.72 4.06
CA LYS A 187 14.69 6.27 3.93
C LYS A 187 14.89 5.68 5.33
N GLN A 188 13.82 5.14 5.90
CA GLN A 188 13.78 4.68 7.28
C GLN A 188 13.83 3.16 7.32
N ILE A 189 14.89 2.63 7.92
CA ILE A 189 15.07 1.19 8.14
C ILE A 189 15.22 1.01 9.65
N PRO A 190 14.09 1.01 10.39
CA PRO A 190 14.12 1.03 11.84
C PRO A 190 14.66 -0.27 12.43
N GLN A 191 15.47 -0.15 13.48
CA GLN A 191 15.82 -1.27 14.35
C GLN A 191 14.67 -1.51 15.33
N LEU A 192 13.96 -2.62 15.17
CA LEU A 192 12.80 -2.95 15.99
C LEU A 192 13.22 -3.71 17.23
N SER A 193 12.59 -3.41 18.37
CA SER A 193 12.91 -4.10 19.63
C SER A 193 12.53 -5.59 19.63
N TRP A 194 11.68 -6.00 18.70
CA TRP A 194 11.25 -7.39 18.48
C TRP A 194 11.90 -8.02 17.24
N SER A 195 12.93 -7.40 16.66
CA SER A 195 13.69 -8.01 15.57
C SER A 195 14.35 -9.30 16.04
N ILE A 196 14.34 -10.31 15.18
CA ILE A 196 14.83 -11.67 15.44
C ILE A 196 16.12 -11.95 14.68
N VAL A 197 16.93 -12.87 15.19
CA VAL A 197 18.22 -13.27 14.60
C VAL A 197 18.10 -14.65 13.96
N ASN A 198 17.38 -15.59 14.59
CA ASN A 198 17.40 -17.00 14.19
C ASN A 198 16.10 -17.48 13.53
N ASN A 199 14.95 -16.88 13.85
CA ASN A 199 13.66 -17.28 13.29
C ASN A 199 13.44 -16.68 11.89
N ASN A 200 13.87 -17.39 10.85
CA ASN A 200 13.69 -16.94 9.46
C ASN A 200 12.39 -17.43 8.78
N SER A 201 11.62 -18.33 9.41
CA SER A 201 10.41 -18.91 8.83
C SER A 201 9.18 -18.02 8.97
N ASP A 202 9.09 -17.23 10.03
CA ASP A 202 7.86 -16.50 10.37
C ASP A 202 7.77 -15.11 9.73
N CYS A 203 8.67 -14.75 8.82
CA CYS A 203 8.73 -13.43 8.20
C CYS A 203 7.41 -12.96 7.57
N GLY A 204 6.61 -13.87 7.02
CA GLY A 204 5.25 -13.57 6.55
C GLY A 204 4.28 -13.18 7.66
N ILE A 205 4.33 -13.84 8.82
CA ILE A 205 3.47 -13.53 9.98
C ILE A 205 3.83 -12.14 10.53
N PHE A 206 5.13 -11.86 10.69
CA PHE A 206 5.60 -10.54 11.11
C PHE A 206 5.14 -9.45 10.13
N THR A 207 5.32 -9.69 8.82
CA THR A 207 4.89 -8.75 7.78
C THR A 207 3.39 -8.45 7.86
N MET A 208 2.54 -9.48 7.96
CA MET A 208 1.09 -9.28 8.09
C MET A 208 0.74 -8.47 9.34
N HIS A 209 1.34 -8.79 10.48
CA HIS A 209 1.09 -8.08 11.73
C HIS A 209 1.61 -6.64 11.70
N HIS A 210 2.74 -6.38 11.02
CA HIS A 210 3.24 -5.02 10.79
C HIS A 210 2.28 -4.22 9.93
N MET A 211 1.67 -4.82 8.91
CA MET A 211 0.64 -4.16 8.10
C MET A 211 -0.61 -3.81 8.93
N GLU A 212 -0.96 -4.64 9.92
CA GLU A 212 -2.11 -4.40 10.81
C GLU A 212 -1.86 -3.32 11.86
N THR A 213 -0.60 -3.13 12.29
CA THR A 213 -0.27 -2.32 13.49
C THR A 213 0.55 -1.07 13.19
N PHE A 214 1.16 -0.95 12.02
CA PHE A 214 1.95 0.22 11.66
C PHE A 214 1.04 1.37 11.18
N MET A 215 1.14 2.51 11.84
CA MET A 215 0.28 3.68 11.60
C MET A 215 1.06 4.90 11.07
N GLY A 216 2.31 4.70 10.64
CA GLY A 216 3.22 5.81 10.31
C GLY A 216 3.71 6.59 11.53
N GLY A 217 4.31 7.75 11.29
CA GLY A 217 4.80 8.64 12.36
C GLY A 217 6.10 8.18 13.02
N ASN A 218 6.21 8.36 14.34
CA ASN A 218 7.44 8.04 15.05
C ASN A 218 7.56 6.53 15.31
N ILE A 219 8.70 5.94 14.97
CA ILE A 219 8.94 4.51 15.18
C ILE A 219 8.81 4.07 16.65
N ARG A 220 9.05 4.97 17.61
CA ARG A 220 8.91 4.67 19.04
C ARG A 220 7.48 4.36 19.44
N ASP A 221 6.51 4.85 18.67
CA ASP A 221 5.08 4.64 18.88
C ASP A 221 4.58 3.36 18.18
N PHE A 222 5.42 2.75 17.32
CA PHE A 222 5.09 1.49 16.68
C PHE A 222 5.14 0.35 17.70
N LYS A 223 3.98 -0.21 18.03
CA LYS A 223 3.82 -1.32 18.99
C LYS A 223 3.11 -2.50 18.32
N THR A 224 3.79 -3.63 18.31
CA THR A 224 3.27 -4.89 17.76
C THR A 224 2.83 -5.86 18.85
N GLY A 225 3.32 -5.71 20.07
CA GLY A 225 3.14 -6.72 21.13
C GLY A 225 4.05 -7.94 20.99
N PHE A 226 4.88 -8.01 19.94
CA PHE A 226 5.93 -9.03 19.86
C PHE A 226 6.99 -8.81 20.92
N LYS A 227 7.48 -9.93 21.47
CA LYS A 227 8.60 -9.95 22.41
C LYS A 227 9.92 -10.10 21.65
N SER A 228 11.01 -9.59 22.22
CA SER A 228 12.35 -9.89 21.73
C SER A 228 12.62 -11.38 21.79
N GLU A 229 13.34 -11.90 20.80
CA GLU A 229 13.81 -13.29 20.82
C GLU A 229 14.62 -13.53 22.10
N SER A 230 14.18 -14.47 22.94
CA SER A 230 14.96 -14.92 24.08
C SER A 230 16.07 -15.84 23.56
N LEU A 231 17.33 -15.57 23.90
CA LEU A 231 18.42 -16.51 23.70
C LEU A 231 18.07 -17.79 24.48
N ALA A 232 17.68 -18.84 23.76
CA ALA A 232 17.55 -20.19 24.32
C ALA A 232 18.93 -20.83 24.43
#